data_AF-A0A4Q3JDW0-F1
#
_entry.id   AF-A0A4Q3JDW0-F1
#
_cell.length_a   1.000
_cell.length_b   1.000
_cell.length_c   1.000
_cell.angle_alpha   90.00
_cell.angle_beta   90.00
_cell.angle_gamma   90.00
#
_symmetry.space_group_name_H-M   'P 1'
#
loop_
_entity.id
_entity.type
_entity.pdbx_description
1 polymer ?
#
loop_
_entity_poly.entity_id
_entity_poly.type
_entity_poly.pdbx_seq_one_letter_code
_entity_poly.pdbx_strand_id
1 'polypeptide(L)'
;MARLVRLLLRTVLVLAALVLVKALWFQIYRLDGARALESGDRSDLLDRRAYLVERVTDPAFGPRSFPEALGEQFRGEWAMVTMSMTGLALASMAHQFPRDRGTTGRDLDKLIDRATTTDLEAFDTDRWGAPARETLAGNDGHIGYLGHLALLLAADEMTFQGGANRVQIAALSAAIVRKITAAPCGLAETYPGEVYLPDNAVAIAALALAERSNLGGPVPALTLLQSMHARYGRDDLLPFRVGPDCQGDHVRGSGAAWSLLYLGLVDEAYARRGYESLKRTFFDTPAPGIAGFREWPRGDDRGGDVDSGPLPLGLS
;
A
#
# COMPACT_ATOMS: atom_id res chain seq x y z
N MET A 1 29.41 -19.23 39.25
CA MET A 1 28.98 -17.82 39.15
C MET A 1 29.88 -16.95 38.27
N ALA A 2 31.18 -16.78 38.56
CA ALA A 2 32.07 -15.85 37.84
C ALA A 2 32.35 -16.17 36.35
N ARG A 3 32.21 -17.43 35.91
CA ARG A 3 32.29 -17.80 34.47
C ARG A 3 31.02 -17.41 33.71
N LEU A 4 29.85 -17.61 34.33
CA LEU A 4 28.55 -17.27 33.75
C LEU A 4 28.41 -15.74 33.58
N VAL A 5 28.82 -14.97 34.60
CA VAL A 5 28.83 -13.50 34.55
C VAL A 5 29.77 -12.99 33.44
N ARG A 6 30.97 -13.57 33.29
CA ARG A 6 31.89 -13.22 32.20
C ARG A 6 31.36 -13.58 30.82
N LEU A 7 30.66 -14.70 30.69
CA LEU A 7 30.02 -15.10 29.43
C LEU A 7 28.91 -14.12 29.07
N LEU A 8 28.01 -13.81 30.01
CA LEU A 8 26.94 -12.81 29.84
C LEU A 8 27.49 -11.44 29.44
N LEU A 9 28.52 -10.95 30.12
CA LEU A 9 29.17 -9.67 29.80
C LEU A 9 29.75 -9.67 28.38
N ARG A 10 30.41 -10.76 27.97
CA ARG A 10 30.92 -10.89 26.60
C ARG A 10 29.79 -10.88 25.58
N THR A 11 28.71 -11.62 25.82
CA THR A 11 27.54 -11.64 24.93
C THR A 11 26.93 -10.24 24.80
N VAL A 12 26.73 -9.54 25.91
CA VAL A 12 26.20 -8.16 25.90
C VAL A 12 27.12 -7.21 25.13
N LEU A 13 28.43 -7.31 25.34
CA LEU A 13 29.40 -6.48 24.60
C LEU A 13 29.41 -6.76 23.10
N VAL A 14 29.32 -8.03 22.70
CA VAL A 14 29.21 -8.41 21.28
C VAL A 14 27.91 -7.88 20.67
N LEU A 15 26.77 -8.03 21.35
CA LEU A 15 25.49 -7.48 20.89
C LEU A 15 25.54 -5.95 20.78
N ALA A 16 26.09 -5.26 21.77
CA ALA A 16 26.26 -3.81 21.75
C ALA A 16 27.16 -3.36 20.59
N ALA A 17 28.26 -4.08 20.32
CA ALA A 17 29.13 -3.81 19.19
C ALA A 17 28.42 -4.02 17.85
N LEU A 18 27.64 -5.09 17.70
CA LEU A 18 26.83 -5.33 16.50
C LEU A 18 25.77 -4.25 16.28
N VAL A 19 25.08 -3.83 17.34
CA VAL A 19 24.12 -2.72 17.29
C VAL A 19 24.81 -1.41 16.91
N LEU A 20 25.97 -1.11 17.49
CA LEU A 20 26.75 0.09 17.17
C LEU A 20 27.22 0.08 15.71
N VAL A 21 27.74 -1.05 15.22
CA VAL A 21 28.15 -1.21 13.82
C VAL A 21 26.94 -1.02 12.90
N LYS A 22 25.79 -1.61 13.21
CA LYS A 22 24.56 -1.45 12.42
C LYS A 22 24.06 -0.01 12.46
N ALA A 23 24.11 0.66 13.61
CA ALA A 23 23.70 2.05 13.76
C ALA A 23 24.63 2.99 12.96
N LEU A 24 25.95 2.80 13.05
CA LEU A 24 26.92 3.55 12.26
C LEU A 24 26.74 3.32 10.77
N TRP A 25 26.59 2.06 10.35
CA TRP A 25 26.28 1.70 8.96
C TRP A 25 25.00 2.41 8.50
N PHE A 26 23.91 2.32 9.28
CA PHE A 26 22.67 3.02 8.94
C PHE A 26 22.87 4.54 8.87
N GLN A 27 23.62 5.17 9.78
CA GLN A 27 23.85 6.61 9.72
C GLN A 27 24.71 7.05 8.53
N ILE A 28 25.62 6.20 8.06
CA ILE A 28 26.47 6.45 6.89
C ILE A 28 25.68 6.26 5.60
N TYR A 29 24.86 5.22 5.53
CA TYR A 29 24.14 4.80 4.32
C TYR A 29 22.66 5.19 4.30
N ARG A 30 22.14 5.87 5.34
CA ARG A 30 20.77 6.38 5.33
C ARG A 30 20.66 7.42 4.21
N LEU A 31 19.68 7.22 3.36
CA LEU A 31 19.34 8.17 2.33
C LEU A 31 18.35 9.17 2.88
N ASP A 32 18.68 10.44 2.71
CA ASP A 32 17.71 11.51 2.88
C ASP A 32 16.73 11.44 1.70
N GLY A 33 15.43 11.41 2.00
CA GLY A 33 14.39 11.36 0.97
C GLY A 33 14.47 12.52 -0.01
N ALA A 34 14.88 13.71 0.45
CA ALA A 34 15.11 14.86 -0.43
C ALA A 34 16.26 14.61 -1.41
N ARG A 35 17.37 14.01 -0.93
CA ARG A 35 18.51 13.66 -1.77
C ARG A 35 18.20 12.55 -2.78
N ALA A 36 17.34 11.60 -2.40
CA ALA A 36 16.85 10.56 -3.31
C ALA A 36 16.01 11.16 -4.45
N LEU A 37 15.22 12.19 -4.16
CA LEU A 37 14.40 12.89 -5.15
C LEU A 37 15.22 13.83 -6.07
N GLU A 38 16.25 14.49 -5.53
CA GLU A 38 17.08 15.48 -6.23
C GLU A 38 18.21 14.87 -7.11
N SER A 39 18.07 13.62 -7.56
CA SER A 39 19.02 12.86 -8.40
C SER A 39 20.28 12.32 -7.73
N GLY A 40 20.46 12.53 -6.41
CA GLY A 40 21.65 12.14 -5.67
C GLY A 40 21.93 10.64 -5.60
N ASP A 41 20.95 9.77 -5.92
CA ASP A 41 21.14 8.32 -5.85
C ASP A 41 20.33 7.53 -6.89
N ARG A 42 20.44 7.95 -8.16
CA ARG A 42 19.84 7.22 -9.29
C ARG A 42 20.26 5.75 -9.33
N SER A 43 21.49 5.43 -8.95
CA SER A 43 22.00 4.05 -8.90
C SER A 43 21.24 3.19 -7.90
N ASP A 44 21.08 3.61 -6.66
CA ASP A 44 20.36 2.82 -5.63
C ASP A 44 18.90 2.59 -6.04
N LEU A 45 18.23 3.61 -6.58
CA LEU A 45 16.85 3.45 -7.06
C LEU A 45 16.75 2.44 -8.21
N LEU A 46 17.70 2.46 -9.14
CA LEU A 46 17.75 1.48 -10.24
C LEU A 46 18.09 0.07 -9.75
N ASP A 47 18.93 -0.08 -8.73
CA ASP A 47 19.25 -1.38 -8.12
C ASP A 47 18.04 -1.95 -7.37
N ARG A 48 17.32 -1.12 -6.60
CA ARG A 48 16.05 -1.50 -5.96
C ARG A 48 14.99 -1.89 -6.98
N ARG A 49 14.89 -1.15 -8.08
CA ARG A 49 14.03 -1.50 -9.22
C ARG A 49 14.39 -2.87 -9.76
N ALA A 50 15.68 -3.12 -10.03
CA ALA A 50 16.14 -4.40 -10.58
C ALA A 50 15.78 -5.56 -9.64
N TYR A 51 16.01 -5.40 -8.33
CA TYR A 51 15.61 -6.37 -7.32
C TYR A 51 14.11 -6.64 -7.34
N LEU A 52 13.26 -5.60 -7.32
CA LEU A 52 11.81 -5.77 -7.32
C LEU A 52 11.34 -6.49 -8.59
N VAL A 53 11.79 -6.05 -9.77
CA VAL A 53 11.43 -6.68 -11.06
C VAL A 53 11.84 -8.15 -11.08
N GLU A 54 13.06 -8.47 -10.67
CA GLU A 54 13.54 -9.86 -10.59
C GLU A 54 12.60 -10.71 -9.72
N ARG A 55 12.20 -10.20 -8.56
CA ARG A 55 11.34 -10.94 -7.62
C ARG A 55 9.91 -11.13 -8.12
N VAL A 56 9.27 -10.07 -8.61
CA VAL A 56 7.84 -10.13 -8.96
C VAL A 56 7.58 -10.72 -10.35
N THR A 57 8.59 -10.74 -11.22
CA THR A 57 8.48 -11.36 -12.56
C THR A 57 8.97 -12.81 -12.60
N ASP A 58 9.42 -13.36 -11.47
CA ASP A 58 9.64 -14.80 -11.32
C ASP A 58 8.32 -15.55 -11.58
N PRO A 59 8.26 -16.55 -12.48
CA PRO A 59 7.05 -17.34 -12.73
C PRO A 59 6.48 -18.03 -11.48
N ALA A 60 7.29 -18.26 -10.46
CA ALA A 60 6.87 -18.82 -9.18
C ALA A 60 6.37 -17.78 -8.18
N PHE A 61 6.48 -16.48 -8.48
CA PHE A 61 5.98 -15.43 -7.61
C PHE A 61 4.46 -15.53 -7.47
N GLY A 62 3.95 -15.50 -6.24
CA GLY A 62 2.52 -15.53 -5.93
C GLY A 62 2.27 -15.72 -4.43
N PRO A 63 1.10 -16.22 -4.01
CA PRO A 63 0.82 -16.42 -2.59
C PRO A 63 1.87 -17.29 -1.89
N ARG A 64 2.50 -18.25 -2.59
CA ARG A 64 3.58 -19.13 -2.09
C ARG A 64 4.92 -18.44 -1.86
N SER A 65 5.07 -17.19 -2.26
CA SER A 65 6.24 -16.37 -1.94
C SER A 65 6.21 -15.82 -0.50
N PHE A 66 5.07 -15.89 0.17
CA PHE A 66 4.86 -15.34 1.51
C PHE A 66 4.78 -16.43 2.59
N PRO A 67 5.17 -16.13 3.85
CA PRO A 67 5.18 -17.10 4.96
C PRO A 67 3.82 -17.77 5.18
N GLU A 68 3.82 -19.09 5.40
CA GLU A 68 2.60 -19.87 5.65
C GLU A 68 1.82 -19.37 6.89
N ALA A 69 2.54 -18.83 7.88
CA ALA A 69 1.95 -18.30 9.12
C ALA A 69 0.96 -17.14 8.91
N LEU A 70 0.97 -16.50 7.73
CA LEU A 70 0.02 -15.44 7.38
C LEU A 70 -1.39 -15.98 7.04
N GLY A 71 -1.53 -17.26 6.70
CA GLY A 71 -2.78 -17.82 6.18
C GLY A 71 -3.02 -17.49 4.70
N GLU A 72 -3.88 -18.26 4.04
CA GLU A 72 -4.05 -18.19 2.58
C GLU A 72 -4.58 -16.84 2.08
N GLN A 73 -5.53 -16.25 2.81
CA GLN A 73 -6.11 -14.95 2.49
C GLN A 73 -5.02 -13.86 2.40
N PHE A 74 -4.29 -13.61 3.49
CA PHE A 74 -3.28 -12.55 3.52
C PHE A 74 -2.10 -12.82 2.59
N ARG A 75 -1.76 -14.09 2.32
CA ARG A 75 -0.73 -14.42 1.34
C ARG A 75 -1.12 -14.01 -0.08
N GLY A 76 -2.38 -14.20 -0.47
CA GLY A 76 -2.86 -13.72 -1.76
C GLY A 76 -3.00 -12.21 -1.80
N GLU A 77 -3.55 -11.61 -0.74
CA GLU A 77 -3.68 -10.16 -0.62
C GLU A 77 -2.31 -9.46 -0.74
N TRP A 78 -1.31 -9.92 0.02
CA TRP A 78 0.05 -9.37 -0.03
C TRP A 78 0.73 -9.58 -1.38
N ALA A 79 0.44 -10.67 -2.08
CA ALA A 79 0.94 -10.90 -3.43
C ALA A 79 0.36 -9.88 -4.41
N MET A 80 -0.95 -9.64 -4.37
CA MET A 80 -1.63 -8.66 -5.22
C MET A 80 -1.20 -7.22 -4.92
N VAL A 81 -1.12 -6.88 -3.63
CA VAL A 81 -0.59 -5.61 -3.14
C VAL A 81 0.82 -5.38 -3.68
N THR A 82 1.71 -6.38 -3.56
CA THR A 82 3.10 -6.29 -4.04
C THR A 82 3.16 -5.99 -5.54
N MET A 83 2.29 -6.60 -6.34
CA MET A 83 2.21 -6.31 -7.77
C MET A 83 1.85 -4.85 -8.03
N SER A 84 0.76 -4.37 -7.43
CA SER A 84 0.28 -3.00 -7.69
C SER A 84 1.24 -1.93 -7.19
N MET A 85 1.86 -2.11 -6.02
CA MET A 85 2.85 -1.16 -5.47
C MET A 85 4.14 -1.17 -6.29
N THR A 86 4.59 -2.35 -6.73
CA THR A 86 5.74 -2.45 -7.64
C THR A 86 5.43 -1.75 -8.95
N GLY A 87 4.25 -1.98 -9.55
CA GLY A 87 3.84 -1.32 -10.77
C GLY A 87 3.78 0.21 -10.64
N LEU A 88 3.20 0.73 -9.55
CA LEU A 88 3.17 2.16 -9.27
C LEU A 88 4.59 2.76 -9.14
N ALA A 89 5.51 2.05 -8.48
CA ALA A 89 6.90 2.47 -8.35
C ALA A 89 7.61 2.49 -9.71
N LEU A 90 7.43 1.43 -10.53
CA LEU A 90 7.99 1.32 -11.88
C LEU A 90 7.49 2.45 -12.80
N ALA A 91 6.18 2.70 -12.80
CA ALA A 91 5.55 3.80 -13.52
C ALA A 91 6.13 5.16 -13.10
N SER A 92 6.21 5.42 -11.80
CA SER A 92 6.77 6.67 -11.25
C SER A 92 8.25 6.86 -11.64
N MET A 93 9.05 5.80 -11.56
CA MET A 93 10.46 5.82 -11.97
C MET A 93 10.61 6.04 -13.48
N ALA A 94 9.72 5.50 -14.31
CA ALA A 94 9.72 5.77 -15.74
C ALA A 94 9.50 7.26 -16.03
N HIS A 95 8.70 7.97 -15.24
CA HIS A 95 8.57 9.43 -15.36
C HIS A 95 9.81 10.16 -14.84
N GLN A 96 10.39 9.74 -13.71
CA GLN A 96 11.55 10.39 -13.09
C GLN A 96 12.84 10.18 -13.90
N PHE A 97 13.01 9.02 -14.54
CA PHE A 97 14.20 8.64 -15.31
C PHE A 97 13.86 8.23 -16.75
N PRO A 98 13.50 9.19 -17.65
CA PRO A 98 13.02 8.88 -19.00
C PRO A 98 14.01 8.07 -19.86
N ARG A 99 15.31 8.23 -19.62
CA ARG A 99 16.37 7.49 -20.33
C ARG A 99 16.40 6.00 -20.00
N ASP A 100 15.84 5.62 -18.85
CA ASP A 100 15.80 4.24 -18.36
C ASP A 100 14.44 3.57 -18.57
N ARG A 101 13.53 4.21 -19.33
CA ARG A 101 12.20 3.69 -19.66
C ARG A 101 12.20 2.36 -20.43
N GLY A 102 13.33 1.99 -21.03
CA GLY A 102 13.39 1.00 -22.12
C GLY A 102 12.83 -0.39 -21.82
N THR A 103 12.86 -0.87 -20.57
CA THR A 103 12.24 -2.17 -20.22
C THR A 103 10.98 -2.05 -19.37
N THR A 104 10.67 -0.86 -18.85
CA THR A 104 9.60 -0.70 -17.85
C THR A 104 8.23 -1.11 -18.37
N GLY A 105 7.88 -0.79 -19.62
CA GLY A 105 6.60 -1.22 -20.20
C GLY A 105 6.47 -2.75 -20.23
N ARG A 106 7.51 -3.46 -20.69
CA ARG A 106 7.53 -4.93 -20.69
C ARG A 106 7.49 -5.54 -19.29
N ASP A 107 8.11 -4.86 -18.32
CA ASP A 107 8.07 -5.30 -16.93
C ASP A 107 6.63 -5.14 -16.39
N LEU A 108 5.98 -4.00 -16.63
CA LEU A 108 4.58 -3.76 -16.27
C LEU A 108 3.61 -4.72 -16.94
N ASP A 109 3.79 -5.04 -18.22
CA ASP A 109 2.99 -6.06 -18.94
C ASP A 109 3.02 -7.40 -18.19
N LYS A 110 4.20 -7.86 -17.75
CA LYS A 110 4.33 -9.10 -16.97
C LYS A 110 3.62 -9.02 -15.62
N LEU A 111 3.71 -7.88 -14.94
CA LEU A 111 3.02 -7.67 -13.66
C LEU A 111 1.50 -7.72 -13.87
N ILE A 112 0.98 -7.13 -14.94
CA ILE A 112 -0.44 -7.13 -15.29
C ILE A 112 -0.92 -8.55 -15.65
N ASP A 113 -0.19 -9.24 -16.51
CA ASP A 113 -0.48 -10.63 -16.87
C ASP A 113 -0.53 -11.52 -15.61
N ARG A 114 0.42 -11.34 -14.69
CA ARG A 114 0.47 -12.10 -13.45
C ARG A 114 -0.60 -11.67 -12.45
N ALA A 115 -0.92 -10.39 -12.33
CA ALA A 115 -1.97 -9.90 -11.43
C ALA A 115 -3.38 -10.37 -11.83
N THR A 116 -3.55 -10.80 -13.09
CA THR A 116 -4.83 -11.25 -13.64
C THR A 116 -4.97 -12.78 -13.70
N THR A 117 -4.04 -13.54 -13.13
CA THR A 117 -4.16 -14.99 -12.99
C THR A 117 -5.08 -15.38 -11.85
N THR A 118 -5.73 -16.54 -11.96
CA THR A 118 -6.72 -17.04 -11.00
C THR A 118 -6.17 -17.22 -9.59
N ASP A 119 -4.91 -17.60 -9.41
CA ASP A 119 -4.32 -17.79 -8.08
C ASP A 119 -3.99 -16.48 -7.35
N LEU A 120 -3.83 -15.37 -8.08
CA LEU A 120 -3.69 -14.02 -7.49
C LEU A 120 -5.04 -13.42 -7.11
N GLU A 121 -6.11 -13.82 -7.80
CA GLU A 121 -7.49 -13.42 -7.50
C GLU A 121 -8.14 -14.35 -6.45
N ALA A 122 -7.53 -15.50 -6.14
CA ALA A 122 -8.12 -16.54 -5.32
C ALA A 122 -8.50 -16.08 -3.90
N PHE A 123 -7.65 -15.29 -3.23
CA PHE A 123 -7.93 -14.82 -1.87
C PHE A 123 -9.24 -14.03 -1.76
N ASP A 124 -9.58 -13.29 -2.81
CA ASP A 124 -10.80 -12.50 -2.92
C ASP A 124 -11.96 -13.38 -3.41
N THR A 125 -11.72 -14.22 -4.42
CA THR A 125 -12.69 -15.19 -4.94
C THR A 125 -13.22 -16.12 -3.84
N ASP A 126 -12.35 -16.62 -2.97
CA ASP A 126 -12.72 -17.54 -1.89
C ASP A 126 -13.62 -16.87 -0.84
N ARG A 127 -13.47 -15.55 -0.65
CA ARG A 127 -14.27 -14.77 0.30
C ARG A 127 -15.64 -14.41 -0.27
N TRP A 128 -15.70 -14.10 -1.57
CA TRP A 128 -16.93 -13.68 -2.25
C TRP A 128 -17.71 -14.84 -2.91
N GLY A 129 -17.06 -15.99 -3.13
CA GLY A 129 -17.62 -17.14 -3.83
C GLY A 129 -17.67 -16.98 -5.36
N ALA A 130 -17.13 -15.89 -5.91
CA ALA A 130 -17.08 -15.63 -7.35
C ALA A 130 -15.89 -14.72 -7.71
N PRO A 131 -15.31 -14.83 -8.93
CA PRO A 131 -14.19 -13.98 -9.35
C PRO A 131 -14.61 -12.53 -9.57
N ALA A 132 -13.89 -11.58 -8.98
CA ALA A 132 -14.17 -10.15 -9.05
C ALA A 132 -14.26 -9.61 -10.50
N ARG A 133 -13.40 -10.09 -11.40
CA ARG A 133 -13.39 -9.66 -12.82
C ARG A 133 -14.59 -10.16 -13.61
N GLU A 134 -15.23 -11.22 -13.16
CA GLU A 134 -16.44 -11.77 -13.80
C GLU A 134 -17.71 -11.14 -13.22
N THR A 135 -17.65 -10.60 -12.00
CA THR A 135 -18.78 -9.96 -11.29
C THR A 135 -18.75 -8.44 -11.32
N LEU A 136 -18.02 -7.83 -12.26
CA LEU A 136 -17.90 -6.36 -12.37
C LEU A 136 -19.24 -5.65 -12.51
N ALA A 137 -20.28 -6.27 -13.06
CA ALA A 137 -21.62 -5.70 -13.19
C ALA A 137 -22.45 -5.78 -11.89
N GLY A 138 -22.09 -6.68 -10.97
CA GLY A 138 -22.77 -6.88 -9.69
C GLY A 138 -22.46 -5.80 -8.65
N ASN A 139 -23.03 -6.01 -7.45
CA ASN A 139 -22.90 -5.11 -6.30
C ASN A 139 -21.87 -5.57 -5.26
N ASP A 140 -21.37 -6.81 -5.38
CA ASP A 140 -20.32 -7.35 -4.52
C ASP A 140 -19.09 -6.45 -4.55
N GLY A 141 -18.51 -6.18 -3.39
CA GLY A 141 -17.54 -5.10 -3.21
C GLY A 141 -16.20 -5.36 -3.91
N HIS A 142 -15.54 -6.46 -3.57
CA HIS A 142 -14.21 -6.86 -4.08
C HIS A 142 -13.15 -5.73 -4.06
N ILE A 143 -13.30 -4.73 -3.19
CA ILE A 143 -12.59 -3.44 -3.39
C ILE A 143 -11.08 -3.57 -3.17
N GLY A 144 -10.65 -4.50 -2.30
CA GLY A 144 -9.23 -4.81 -2.09
C GLY A 144 -8.57 -5.26 -3.39
N TYR A 145 -9.11 -6.31 -4.04
CA TYR A 145 -8.55 -6.80 -5.30
C TYR A 145 -8.76 -5.82 -6.46
N LEU A 146 -10.00 -5.31 -6.66
CA LEU A 146 -10.32 -4.42 -7.77
C LEU A 146 -9.57 -3.09 -7.71
N GLY A 147 -9.37 -2.53 -6.50
CA GLY A 147 -8.61 -1.31 -6.29
C GLY A 147 -7.15 -1.49 -6.70
N HIS A 148 -6.50 -2.55 -6.25
CA HIS A 148 -5.11 -2.86 -6.59
C HIS A 148 -4.92 -3.19 -8.08
N LEU A 149 -5.84 -3.93 -8.69
CA LEU A 149 -5.80 -4.20 -10.14
C LEU A 149 -5.97 -2.92 -10.95
N ALA A 150 -6.95 -2.09 -10.61
CA ALA A 150 -7.20 -0.82 -11.28
C ALA A 150 -6.01 0.13 -11.12
N LEU A 151 -5.37 0.17 -9.95
CA LEU A 151 -4.19 1.00 -9.71
C LEU A 151 -3.03 0.60 -10.63
N LEU A 152 -2.75 -0.70 -10.72
CA LEU A 152 -1.68 -1.23 -11.57
C LEU A 152 -1.90 -0.85 -13.05
N LEU A 153 -3.11 -1.10 -13.55
CA LEU A 153 -3.47 -0.80 -14.94
C LEU A 153 -3.47 0.72 -15.24
N ALA A 154 -3.98 1.53 -14.32
CA ALA A 154 -4.02 2.98 -14.48
C ALA A 154 -2.62 3.62 -14.41
N ALA A 155 -1.73 3.09 -13.57
CA ALA A 155 -0.33 3.54 -13.49
C ALA A 155 0.43 3.22 -14.79
N ASP A 156 0.19 2.03 -15.37
CA ASP A 156 0.74 1.65 -16.67
C ASP A 156 0.23 2.59 -17.79
N GLU A 157 -1.09 2.77 -17.93
CA GLU A 157 -1.68 3.62 -18.96
C GLU A 157 -1.29 5.11 -18.82
N MET A 158 -1.13 5.61 -17.59
CA MET A 158 -0.63 6.98 -17.36
C MET A 158 0.82 7.14 -17.88
N THR A 159 1.60 6.06 -17.83
CA THR A 159 3.01 6.05 -18.25
C THR A 159 3.18 5.77 -19.74
N PHE A 160 2.44 4.80 -20.26
CA PHE A 160 2.49 4.25 -21.61
C PHE A 160 1.10 4.33 -22.26
N GLN A 161 0.71 5.55 -22.63
CA GLN A 161 -0.62 5.85 -23.17
C GLN A 161 -0.96 5.03 -24.42
N GLY A 162 -2.24 4.67 -24.55
CA GLY A 162 -2.75 3.91 -25.70
C GLY A 162 -2.58 2.40 -25.55
N GLY A 163 -2.44 1.90 -24.33
CA GLY A 163 -2.26 0.48 -24.04
C GLY A 163 -3.48 -0.38 -24.36
N ALA A 164 -3.30 -1.70 -24.39
CA ALA A 164 -4.37 -2.65 -24.69
C ALA A 164 -5.47 -2.68 -23.61
N ASN A 165 -5.14 -2.28 -22.38
CA ASN A 165 -6.02 -2.42 -21.22
C ASN A 165 -7.03 -1.27 -21.03
N ARG A 166 -7.07 -0.27 -21.92
CA ARG A 166 -7.93 0.92 -21.77
C ARG A 166 -9.40 0.61 -21.56
N VAL A 167 -9.94 -0.38 -22.28
CA VAL A 167 -11.34 -0.82 -22.13
C VAL A 167 -11.57 -1.42 -20.73
N GLN A 168 -10.61 -2.22 -20.25
CA GLN A 168 -10.67 -2.82 -18.93
C GLN A 168 -10.56 -1.75 -17.82
N ILE A 169 -9.68 -0.75 -17.97
CA ILE A 169 -9.55 0.35 -17.02
C ILE A 169 -10.86 1.14 -16.91
N ALA A 170 -11.49 1.47 -18.04
CA ALA A 170 -12.78 2.17 -18.02
C ALA A 170 -13.88 1.32 -17.37
N ALA A 171 -13.94 0.02 -17.65
CA ALA A 171 -14.90 -0.90 -17.03
C ALA A 171 -14.69 -1.02 -15.52
N LEU A 172 -13.44 -1.18 -15.06
CA LEU A 172 -13.07 -1.20 -13.64
C LEU A 172 -13.42 0.10 -12.95
N SER A 173 -13.11 1.24 -13.57
CA SER A 173 -13.39 2.57 -13.00
C SER A 173 -14.89 2.80 -12.82
N ALA A 174 -15.70 2.45 -13.82
CA ALA A 174 -17.16 2.51 -13.71
C ALA A 174 -17.71 1.56 -12.64
N ALA A 175 -17.15 0.34 -12.53
CA ALA A 175 -17.54 -0.63 -11.52
C ALA A 175 -17.20 -0.15 -10.10
N ILE A 176 -15.97 0.31 -9.85
CA ILE A 176 -15.52 0.83 -8.56
C ILE A 176 -16.40 2.00 -8.11
N VAL A 177 -16.62 3.01 -8.97
CA VAL A 177 -17.49 4.14 -8.62
C VAL A 177 -18.90 3.66 -8.27
N ARG A 178 -19.48 2.75 -9.07
CA ARG A 178 -20.83 2.23 -8.80
C ARG A 178 -20.87 1.50 -7.44
N LYS A 179 -19.90 0.62 -7.16
CA LYS A 179 -19.83 -0.14 -5.91
C LYS A 179 -19.67 0.78 -4.69
N ILE A 180 -18.82 1.80 -4.76
CA ILE A 180 -18.64 2.80 -3.68
C ILE A 180 -19.94 3.61 -3.46
N THR A 181 -20.53 4.13 -4.54
CA THR A 181 -21.70 5.03 -4.46
C THR A 181 -23.00 4.30 -4.10
N ALA A 182 -23.16 3.03 -4.48
CA ALA A 182 -24.34 2.24 -4.16
C ALA A 182 -24.30 1.63 -2.76
N ALA A 183 -23.12 1.50 -2.14
CA ALA A 183 -22.98 0.93 -0.82
C ALA A 183 -23.59 1.84 0.27
N PRO A 184 -24.25 1.28 1.31
CA PRO A 184 -24.93 2.07 2.35
C PRO A 184 -24.01 3.07 3.09
N CYS A 185 -22.76 2.70 3.27
CA CYS A 185 -21.75 3.51 3.94
C CYS A 185 -21.00 4.46 2.98
N GLY A 186 -21.30 4.44 1.67
CA GLY A 186 -20.55 5.22 0.68
C GLY A 186 -19.10 4.74 0.53
N LEU A 187 -18.87 3.45 0.80
CA LEU A 187 -17.60 2.73 0.71
C LEU A 187 -17.92 1.31 0.26
N ALA A 188 -17.16 0.78 -0.69
CA ALA A 188 -17.33 -0.61 -1.13
C ALA A 188 -16.70 -1.56 -0.10
N GLU A 189 -17.28 -2.76 0.00
CA GLU A 189 -16.76 -3.83 0.85
C GLU A 189 -15.46 -4.41 0.26
N THR A 190 -14.50 -4.72 1.13
CA THR A 190 -13.31 -5.51 0.80
C THR A 190 -13.68 -6.98 0.73
N TYR A 191 -14.34 -7.47 1.78
CA TYR A 191 -14.89 -8.82 1.90
C TYR A 191 -16.36 -8.73 2.35
N PRO A 192 -17.19 -9.78 2.21
CA PRO A 192 -18.59 -9.71 2.60
C PRO A 192 -18.79 -9.22 4.04
N GLY A 193 -19.46 -8.09 4.21
CA GLY A 193 -19.69 -7.46 5.51
C GLY A 193 -18.48 -6.76 6.16
N GLU A 194 -17.40 -6.57 5.41
CA GLU A 194 -16.17 -5.93 5.88
C GLU A 194 -15.77 -4.75 4.98
N VAL A 195 -15.69 -3.56 5.58
CA VAL A 195 -15.30 -2.32 4.89
C VAL A 195 -14.02 -1.77 5.51
N TYR A 196 -12.93 -1.77 4.73
CA TYR A 196 -11.67 -1.15 5.11
C TYR A 196 -11.44 0.12 4.28
N LEU A 197 -11.18 1.24 4.95
CA LEU A 197 -10.90 2.52 4.28
C LEU A 197 -9.58 2.51 3.51
N PRO A 198 -8.48 1.88 4.00
CA PRO A 198 -7.25 1.71 3.24
C PRO A 198 -7.48 1.19 1.81
N ASP A 199 -8.34 0.19 1.63
CA ASP A 199 -8.62 -0.39 0.31
C ASP A 199 -9.45 0.53 -0.57
N ASN A 200 -10.44 1.21 0.02
CA ASN A 200 -11.20 2.24 -0.68
C ASN A 200 -10.30 3.42 -1.09
N ALA A 201 -9.30 3.78 -0.29
CA ALA A 201 -8.30 4.80 -0.62
C ALA A 201 -7.44 4.39 -1.83
N VAL A 202 -7.01 3.12 -1.90
CA VAL A 202 -6.33 2.55 -3.08
C VAL A 202 -7.22 2.67 -4.32
N ALA A 203 -8.48 2.27 -4.22
CA ALA A 203 -9.42 2.33 -5.33
C ALA A 203 -9.70 3.76 -5.82
N ILE A 204 -9.86 4.72 -4.90
CA ILE A 204 -10.02 6.15 -5.24
C ILE A 204 -8.75 6.69 -5.91
N ALA A 205 -7.56 6.28 -5.45
CA ALA A 205 -6.31 6.66 -6.10
C ALA A 205 -6.17 6.08 -7.51
N ALA A 206 -6.60 4.82 -7.72
CA ALA A 206 -6.67 4.22 -9.04
C ALA A 206 -7.57 5.02 -10.00
N LEU A 207 -8.73 5.47 -9.53
CA LEU A 207 -9.62 6.35 -10.28
C LEU A 207 -8.94 7.67 -10.66
N ALA A 208 -8.24 8.30 -9.71
CA ALA A 208 -7.52 9.56 -9.97
C ALA A 208 -6.43 9.40 -11.03
N LEU A 209 -5.74 8.25 -11.08
CA LEU A 209 -4.78 7.96 -12.16
C LEU A 209 -5.51 7.73 -13.49
N ALA A 210 -6.60 6.96 -13.49
CA ALA A 210 -7.38 6.68 -14.70
C ALA A 210 -7.99 7.96 -15.31
N GLU A 211 -8.43 8.90 -14.48
CA GLU A 211 -8.95 10.21 -14.91
C GLU A 211 -7.94 11.01 -15.73
N ARG A 212 -6.64 10.94 -15.40
CA ARG A 212 -5.57 11.62 -16.15
C ARG A 212 -5.44 11.11 -17.59
N SER A 213 -5.94 9.91 -17.88
CA SER A 213 -5.97 9.29 -19.20
C SER A 213 -7.38 9.27 -19.83
N ASN A 214 -8.34 10.03 -19.27
CA ASN A 214 -9.76 10.05 -19.65
C ASN A 214 -10.46 8.68 -19.54
N LEU A 215 -10.07 7.88 -18.55
CA LEU A 215 -10.62 6.54 -18.28
C LEU A 215 -11.25 6.43 -16.88
N GLY A 216 -11.45 7.57 -16.21
CA GLY A 216 -12.10 7.65 -14.91
C GLY A 216 -13.57 7.23 -14.93
N GLY A 217 -14.12 7.04 -13.74
CA GLY A 217 -15.54 6.75 -13.58
C GLY A 217 -16.42 8.01 -13.68
N PRO A 218 -17.76 7.86 -13.55
CA PRO A 218 -18.69 8.97 -13.69
C PRO A 218 -18.65 9.99 -12.53
N VAL A 219 -18.00 9.65 -11.42
CA VAL A 219 -17.82 10.53 -10.26
C VAL A 219 -16.33 10.78 -10.08
N PRO A 220 -15.88 12.05 -9.99
CA PRO A 220 -14.46 12.37 -9.80
C PRO A 220 -13.88 11.78 -8.52
N ALA A 221 -12.64 11.28 -8.58
CA ALA A 221 -11.91 10.73 -7.45
C ALA A 221 -11.79 11.74 -6.29
N LEU A 222 -11.59 13.02 -6.62
CA LEU A 222 -11.55 14.09 -5.61
C LEU A 222 -12.89 14.22 -4.85
N THR A 223 -14.02 14.07 -5.55
CA THR A 223 -15.35 14.11 -4.92
C THR A 223 -15.56 12.91 -4.00
N LEU A 224 -15.10 11.72 -4.39
CA LEU A 224 -15.15 10.53 -3.54
C LEU A 224 -14.29 10.70 -2.28
N LEU A 225 -13.06 11.20 -2.42
CA LEU A 225 -12.19 11.52 -1.28
C LEU A 225 -12.85 12.53 -0.33
N GLN A 226 -13.40 13.63 -0.87
CA GLN A 226 -14.09 14.64 -0.06
C GLN A 226 -15.28 14.06 0.69
N SER A 227 -16.04 13.17 0.05
CA SER A 227 -17.20 12.51 0.66
C SER A 227 -16.79 11.53 1.76
N MET A 228 -15.77 10.72 1.50
CA MET A 228 -15.17 9.81 2.48
C MET A 228 -14.63 10.57 3.69
N HIS A 229 -13.89 11.65 3.48
CA HIS A 229 -13.35 12.47 4.56
C HIS A 229 -14.45 13.20 5.34
N ALA A 230 -15.45 13.77 4.67
CA ALA A 230 -16.56 14.45 5.36
C ALA A 230 -17.33 13.50 6.28
N ARG A 231 -17.43 12.22 5.93
CA ARG A 231 -18.16 11.22 6.72
C ARG A 231 -17.31 10.58 7.83
N TYR A 232 -16.03 10.31 7.56
CA TYR A 232 -15.19 9.48 8.43
C TYR A 232 -13.95 10.17 8.98
N GLY A 233 -13.59 11.33 8.42
CA GLY A 233 -12.38 12.07 8.77
C GLY A 233 -12.37 12.53 10.22
N ARG A 234 -11.23 12.31 10.90
CA ARG A 234 -10.92 12.86 12.22
C ARG A 234 -9.49 13.35 12.22
N ASP A 235 -9.28 14.64 12.51
CA ASP A 235 -7.97 15.30 12.51
C ASP A 235 -7.16 15.06 11.22
N ASP A 236 -7.77 15.22 10.04
CA ASP A 236 -7.16 14.94 8.72
C ASP A 236 -6.75 13.46 8.50
N LEU A 237 -7.15 12.53 9.38
CA LEU A 237 -6.91 11.10 9.27
C LEU A 237 -8.23 10.33 9.09
N LEU A 238 -8.11 9.09 8.61
CA LEU A 238 -9.23 8.19 8.38
C LEU A 238 -9.14 6.97 9.32
N PRO A 239 -10.28 6.45 9.82
CA PRO A 239 -10.32 5.20 10.57
C PRO A 239 -9.87 4.03 9.69
N PHE A 240 -9.51 2.91 10.30
CA PHE A 240 -9.06 1.73 9.55
C PHE A 240 -10.25 0.99 8.94
N ARG A 241 -11.33 0.81 9.72
CA ARG A 241 -12.51 0.03 9.36
C ARG A 241 -13.79 0.82 9.60
N VAL A 242 -14.83 0.51 8.83
CA VAL A 242 -16.20 0.96 9.09
C VAL A 242 -17.08 -0.22 9.47
N GLY A 243 -17.84 -0.04 10.55
CA GLY A 243 -18.83 -0.99 11.03
C GLY A 243 -20.11 -0.99 10.18
N PRO A 244 -20.99 -1.99 10.36
CA PRO A 244 -22.25 -2.09 9.63
C PRO A 244 -23.24 -0.96 9.93
N ASP A 245 -23.06 -0.24 11.03
CA ASP A 245 -23.78 0.99 11.40
C ASP A 245 -23.21 2.25 10.71
N CYS A 246 -22.27 2.05 9.78
CA CYS A 246 -21.50 3.07 9.11
C CYS A 246 -20.75 4.01 10.06
N GLN A 247 -20.36 3.52 11.24
CA GLN A 247 -19.43 4.23 12.12
C GLN A 247 -18.00 3.78 11.84
N GLY A 248 -17.09 4.76 11.78
CA GLY A 248 -15.67 4.50 11.71
C GLY A 248 -15.14 4.02 13.06
N ASP A 249 -14.23 3.06 13.03
CA ASP A 249 -13.52 2.56 14.20
C ASP A 249 -12.42 3.54 14.66
N HIS A 250 -11.25 3.03 15.04
CA HIS A 250 -10.12 3.84 15.44
C HIS A 250 -9.16 4.09 14.28
N VAL A 251 -8.56 5.28 14.28
CA VAL A 251 -7.40 5.56 13.44
C VAL A 251 -6.21 4.75 13.97
N ARG A 252 -5.54 4.05 13.05
CA ARG A 252 -4.32 3.27 13.29
C ARG A 252 -3.16 3.88 12.51
N GLY A 253 -1.95 3.84 13.06
CA GLY A 253 -0.76 4.45 12.46
C GLY A 253 -0.47 3.89 11.05
N SER A 254 -0.37 2.57 10.92
CA SER A 254 -0.16 1.89 9.64
C SER A 254 -1.27 2.19 8.61
N GLY A 255 -2.53 2.01 9.00
CA GLY A 255 -3.68 2.25 8.12
C GLY A 255 -3.82 3.70 7.66
N ALA A 256 -3.50 4.66 8.54
CA ALA A 256 -3.47 6.08 8.19
C ALA A 256 -2.31 6.40 7.23
N ALA A 257 -1.11 5.88 7.50
CA ALA A 257 0.04 6.06 6.62
C ALA A 257 -0.22 5.46 5.22
N TRP A 258 -0.80 4.26 5.17
CA TRP A 258 -1.22 3.59 3.95
C TRP A 258 -2.21 4.42 3.16
N SER A 259 -3.28 4.89 3.80
CA SER A 259 -4.29 5.73 3.14
C SER A 259 -3.68 7.02 2.58
N LEU A 260 -2.78 7.67 3.33
CA LEU A 260 -2.13 8.91 2.89
C LEU A 260 -1.19 8.71 1.69
N LEU A 261 -0.51 7.56 1.58
CA LEU A 261 0.30 7.22 0.41
C LEU A 261 -0.53 7.29 -0.88
N TYR A 262 -1.71 6.66 -0.89
CA TYR A 262 -2.57 6.61 -2.07
C TYR A 262 -3.34 7.90 -2.29
N LEU A 263 -3.89 8.50 -1.22
CA LEU A 263 -4.69 9.73 -1.35
C LEU A 263 -3.85 10.94 -1.78
N GLY A 264 -2.52 10.89 -1.63
CA GLY A 264 -1.62 11.87 -2.24
C GLY A 264 -1.65 11.87 -3.77
N LEU A 265 -2.04 10.76 -4.41
CA LEU A 265 -2.26 10.70 -5.87
C LEU A 265 -3.54 11.42 -6.31
N VAL A 266 -4.46 11.64 -5.36
CA VAL A 266 -5.75 12.31 -5.57
C VAL A 266 -5.61 13.81 -5.26
N ASP A 267 -5.10 14.14 -4.07
CA ASP A 267 -4.91 15.52 -3.59
C ASP A 267 -3.67 15.59 -2.68
N GLU A 268 -2.60 16.19 -3.20
CA GLU A 268 -1.35 16.38 -2.46
C GLU A 268 -1.54 17.24 -1.20
N ALA A 269 -2.44 18.24 -1.24
CA ALA A 269 -2.68 19.11 -0.10
C ALA A 269 -3.38 18.35 1.04
N TYR A 270 -4.28 17.41 0.71
CA TYR A 270 -4.88 16.50 1.66
C TYR A 270 -3.81 15.63 2.34
N ALA A 271 -2.96 14.96 1.55
CA ALA A 271 -1.91 14.09 2.08
C ALA A 271 -0.92 14.86 2.97
N ARG A 272 -0.58 16.10 2.63
CA ARG A 272 0.30 16.95 3.44
C ARG A 272 -0.29 17.26 4.82
N ARG A 273 -1.57 17.66 4.89
CA ARG A 273 -2.25 17.90 6.18
C ARG A 273 -2.35 16.62 7.01
N GLY A 274 -2.78 15.54 6.37
CA GLY A 274 -2.87 14.23 7.02
C GLY A 274 -1.52 13.74 7.53
N TYR A 275 -0.43 13.95 6.81
CA TYR A 275 0.93 13.57 7.27
C TYR A 275 1.38 14.37 8.51
N GLU A 276 1.06 15.67 8.59
CA GLU A 276 1.32 16.44 9.80
C GLU A 276 0.50 15.93 11.00
N SER A 277 -0.75 15.54 10.78
CA SER A 277 -1.57 14.88 11.81
C SER A 277 -1.04 13.49 12.20
N LEU A 278 -0.62 12.68 11.23
CA LEU A 278 0.00 11.38 11.48
C LEU A 278 1.24 11.53 12.37
N LYS A 279 2.13 12.47 12.04
CA LYS A 279 3.31 12.77 12.86
C LYS A 279 2.93 13.22 14.26
N ARG A 280 2.01 14.17 14.39
CA ARG A 280 1.59 14.68 15.69
C ARG A 280 1.01 13.58 16.59
N THR A 281 0.27 12.63 16.02
CA THR A 281 -0.48 11.62 16.78
C THR A 281 0.31 10.34 17.03
N PHE A 282 1.11 9.87 16.07
CA PHE A 282 1.71 8.53 16.10
C PHE A 282 3.24 8.51 16.08
N PHE A 283 3.91 9.60 15.70
CA PHE A 283 5.38 9.62 15.69
C PHE A 283 5.94 9.57 17.12
N ASP A 284 6.90 8.67 17.35
CA ASP A 284 7.52 8.51 18.65
C ASP A 284 9.03 8.29 18.54
N THR A 285 9.76 8.70 19.58
CA THR A 285 11.21 8.62 19.68
C THR A 285 11.61 8.06 21.05
N PRO A 286 11.48 6.74 21.28
CA PRO A 286 11.67 6.14 22.60
C PRO A 286 13.13 6.19 23.09
N ALA A 287 14.09 6.39 22.18
CA ALA A 287 15.51 6.53 22.51
C ALA A 287 16.25 7.36 21.45
N PRO A 288 17.44 7.94 21.77
CA PRO A 288 18.25 8.65 20.78
C PRO A 288 18.57 7.78 19.56
N GLY A 289 18.24 8.28 18.38
CA GLY A 289 18.45 7.58 17.11
C GLY A 289 17.41 6.49 16.80
N ILE A 290 16.40 6.29 17.66
CA ILE A 290 15.24 5.43 17.40
C ILE A 290 14.03 6.32 17.24
N ALA A 291 13.42 6.26 16.07
CA ALA A 291 12.20 6.97 15.73
C ALA A 291 11.35 6.10 14.81
N GLY A 292 10.04 6.22 14.93
CA GLY A 292 9.10 5.48 14.09
C GLY A 292 7.68 5.91 14.38
N PHE A 293 6.74 5.26 13.70
CA PHE A 293 5.32 5.50 13.94
C PHE A 293 4.75 4.38 14.78
N ARG A 294 4.06 4.74 15.86
CA ARG A 294 3.27 3.81 16.66
C ARG A 294 2.06 3.34 15.88
N GLU A 295 1.60 2.15 16.21
CA GLU A 295 0.33 1.65 15.68
C GLU A 295 -0.88 2.31 16.34
N TRP A 296 -0.79 2.54 17.64
CA TRP A 296 -1.81 3.20 18.45
C TRP A 296 -1.22 4.48 19.08
N PRO A 297 -2.02 5.53 19.30
CA PRO A 297 -1.53 6.78 19.89
C PRO A 297 -0.96 6.53 21.30
N ARG A 298 -0.12 7.46 21.79
CA ARG A 298 0.41 7.35 23.16
C ARG A 298 -0.72 7.22 24.19
N GLY A 299 -0.57 6.28 25.12
CA GLY A 299 -1.58 5.95 26.13
C GLY A 299 -2.52 4.82 25.72
N ASP A 300 -2.38 4.28 24.52
CA ASP A 300 -3.11 3.12 24.01
C ASP A 300 -2.13 1.98 23.73
N ASP A 301 -2.20 0.93 24.54
CA ASP A 301 -1.29 -0.21 24.53
C ASP A 301 -1.88 -1.43 23.80
N ARG A 302 -2.84 -1.22 22.90
CA ARG A 302 -3.36 -2.29 22.04
C ARG A 302 -2.23 -2.90 21.20
N GLY A 303 -2.37 -4.18 20.89
CA GLY A 303 -1.43 -4.89 20.01
C GLY A 303 -1.59 -4.47 18.55
N GLY A 304 -0.57 -4.74 17.75
CA GLY A 304 -0.69 -4.79 16.31
C GLY A 304 -1.30 -6.10 15.83
N ASP A 305 -1.61 -6.16 14.55
CA ASP A 305 -1.98 -7.37 13.82
C ASP A 305 -1.06 -7.56 12.60
N VAL A 306 -1.45 -8.44 11.69
CA VAL A 306 -0.68 -8.77 10.50
C VAL A 306 -0.38 -7.54 9.62
N ASP A 307 -1.32 -6.60 9.52
CA ASP A 307 -1.21 -5.42 8.65
C ASP A 307 -0.39 -4.29 9.28
N SER A 308 -0.24 -4.30 10.60
CA SER A 308 0.73 -3.43 11.28
C SER A 308 2.19 -3.88 11.07
N GLY A 309 2.39 -5.11 10.60
CA GLY A 309 3.71 -5.71 10.46
C GLY A 309 4.42 -5.92 11.81
N PRO A 310 5.75 -6.15 11.80
CA PRO A 310 6.52 -6.23 13.02
C PRO A 310 6.61 -4.85 13.69
N LEU A 311 6.23 -4.76 14.97
CA LEU A 311 6.30 -3.54 15.78
C LEU A 311 7.41 -3.61 16.86
N PRO A 312 8.71 -3.67 16.49
CA PRO A 312 9.79 -3.65 17.47
C PRO A 312 9.72 -2.35 18.28
N LEU A 313 9.73 -2.47 19.61
CA LEU A 313 9.57 -1.33 20.54
C LEU A 313 8.22 -0.59 20.37
N GLY A 314 7.22 -1.23 19.76
CA GLY A 314 5.91 -0.63 19.48
C GLY A 314 5.92 0.36 18.30
N LEU A 315 6.94 0.29 17.44
CA LEU A 315 7.11 1.19 16.30
C LEU A 315 7.21 0.42 14.98
N SER A 316 6.65 1.04 13.93
CA SER A 316 6.91 0.76 12.52
C SER A 316 7.95 1.72 11.95
#